data_AF-A0A955EEX7-F1
#
_entry.id   AF-A0A955EEX7-F1
#
_cell.length_a   1.000
_cell.length_b   1.000
_cell.length_c   1.000
_cell.angle_alpha   90.00
_cell.angle_beta   90.00
_cell.angle_gamma   90.00
#
_symmetry.space_group_name_H-M   'P 1'
#
loop_
_entity.id
_entity.type
_entity.pdbx_description
1 polymer ?
#
loop_
_entity_poly.entity_id
_entity_poly.type
_entity_poly.pdbx_seq_one_letter_code
_entity_poly.pdbx_strand_id
1 'polypeptide(L)'
;MGEMGIRLVCIDKGVYQAFLVNNEYPCDFVELFVAISHREGGRWWSYLGRWWILSPVKPGDKVHIGDMHPSSKDVKTKIYIDAKIRKPTRIVDCFEATVPPASKLKKAIGSEHWIDLKPRADKRGIKKSIKDIRLNMKDRYEYVKQRYQQEIDGMSPDERLESLITDQRADNSLVRELEQFKALEEAVADGVDPKTIKDARHQSYLEWYIEDFGLSQ
;
A
#
# COMPACT_ATOMS: atom_id res chain seq x y z
N MET A 1 -16.24 -9.58 18.71
CA MET A 1 -15.16 -9.34 17.73
C MET A 1 -15.73 -9.63 16.35
N GLY A 2 -15.41 -8.83 15.33
CA GLY A 2 -15.88 -9.08 13.97
C GLY A 2 -15.29 -10.38 13.38
N GLU A 3 -15.99 -10.97 12.42
CA GLU A 3 -15.63 -12.25 11.76
C GLU A 3 -14.25 -12.20 11.07
N MET A 4 -13.85 -11.03 10.60
CA MET A 4 -12.53 -10.72 10.09
C MET A 4 -12.15 -9.28 10.49
N GLY A 5 -10.86 -9.04 10.75
CA GLY A 5 -10.37 -7.71 11.15
C GLY A 5 -8.89 -7.51 10.88
N ILE A 6 -8.43 -6.29 11.11
CA ILE A 6 -7.01 -5.94 11.04
C ILE A 6 -6.52 -5.67 12.45
N ARG A 7 -5.48 -6.38 12.84
CA ARG A 7 -4.80 -6.17 14.12
C ARG A 7 -3.50 -5.42 13.89
N LEU A 8 -3.37 -4.28 14.55
CA LEU A 8 -2.12 -3.52 14.62
C LEU A 8 -1.39 -3.84 15.91
N VAL A 9 -0.09 -4.09 15.83
CA VAL A 9 0.80 -4.29 16.97
C VAL A 9 1.90 -3.24 16.92
N CYS A 10 2.02 -2.41 17.95
CA CYS A 10 3.08 -1.39 18.02
C CYS A 10 4.45 -2.07 18.11
N ILE A 11 5.35 -1.79 17.17
CA ILE A 11 6.71 -2.36 17.17
C ILE A 11 7.79 -1.31 17.41
N ASP A 12 7.50 -0.03 17.15
CA ASP A 12 8.36 1.11 17.44
C ASP A 12 7.49 2.36 17.63
N LYS A 13 8.08 3.46 18.11
CA LYS A 13 7.38 4.74 18.32
C LYS A 13 6.71 5.22 17.03
N GLY A 14 5.41 4.94 16.90
CA GLY A 14 4.61 5.36 15.75
C GLY A 14 4.62 4.39 14.56
N VAL A 15 5.19 3.19 14.72
CA VAL A 15 5.22 2.14 13.69
C VAL A 15 4.50 0.89 14.19
N TYR A 16 3.60 0.34 13.37
CA TYR A 16 2.75 -0.77 13.75
C TYR A 16 2.80 -1.90 12.72
N GLN A 17 3.00 -3.14 13.15
CA GLN A 17 2.81 -4.30 12.30
C GLN A 17 1.32 -4.60 12.13
N ALA A 18 0.88 -4.78 10.89
CA ALA A 18 -0.50 -5.12 10.57
C ALA A 18 -0.65 -6.60 10.23
N PHE A 19 -1.67 -7.20 10.84
CA PHE A 19 -2.07 -8.58 10.59
C PHE A 19 -3.52 -8.60 10.14
N LEU A 20 -3.80 -9.34 9.07
CA LEU A 20 -5.15 -9.82 8.80
C LEU A 20 -5.46 -10.93 9.79
N VAL A 21 -6.56 -10.81 10.50
CA VAL A 21 -7.03 -11.86 11.42
C VAL A 21 -8.38 -12.33 10.90
N ASN A 22 -8.44 -13.58 10.46
CA ASN A 22 -9.68 -14.24 10.10
C ASN A 22 -10.13 -15.09 11.27
N ASN A 23 -11.15 -14.66 12.02
CA ASN A 23 -11.64 -15.44 13.15
C ASN A 23 -12.49 -16.61 12.66
N GLU A 24 -13.50 -16.31 11.84
CA GLU A 24 -14.55 -17.29 11.46
C GLU A 24 -15.06 -17.09 10.02
N TYR A 25 -14.49 -16.15 9.26
CA TYR A 25 -15.02 -15.79 7.95
C TYR A 25 -14.74 -16.86 6.88
N PRO A 26 -15.76 -17.30 6.11
CA PRO A 26 -15.60 -18.40 5.16
C PRO A 26 -15.02 -17.92 3.82
N CYS A 27 -13.69 -17.85 3.72
CA CYS A 27 -12.97 -17.62 2.48
C CYS A 27 -11.77 -18.57 2.30
N ASP A 28 -11.32 -18.76 1.05
CA ASP A 28 -10.12 -19.55 0.73
C ASP A 28 -8.88 -18.67 0.63
N PHE A 29 -9.06 -17.42 0.20
CA PHE A 29 -8.01 -16.44 0.03
C PHE A 29 -8.58 -15.04 0.07
N VAL A 30 -7.69 -14.06 0.29
CA VAL A 30 -8.06 -12.65 0.13
C VAL A 30 -7.15 -11.98 -0.88
N GLU A 31 -7.72 -11.06 -1.63
CA GLU A 31 -6.97 -10.04 -2.34
C GLU A 31 -7.00 -8.78 -1.47
N LEU A 32 -5.83 -8.24 -1.14
CA LEU A 32 -5.71 -7.12 -0.22
C LEU A 32 -4.89 -6.01 -0.85
N PHE A 33 -5.38 -4.79 -0.68
CA PHE A 33 -4.76 -3.59 -1.21
C PHE A 33 -4.62 -2.50 -0.13
N VAL A 34 -3.45 -1.88 -0.03
CA VAL A 34 -3.19 -0.75 0.88
C VAL A 34 -2.98 0.52 0.08
N ALA A 35 -3.88 1.48 0.24
CA ALA A 35 -3.81 2.81 -0.35
C ALA A 35 -3.35 3.84 0.69
N ILE A 36 -2.59 4.82 0.23
CA ILE A 36 -2.32 6.04 1.00
C ILE A 36 -3.06 7.16 0.29
N SER A 37 -3.98 7.78 1.02
CA SER A 37 -4.75 8.93 0.56
C SER A 37 -4.18 10.19 1.17
N HIS A 38 -3.97 11.24 0.39
CA HIS A 38 -3.55 12.54 0.90
C HIS A 38 -4.50 13.64 0.44
N ARG A 39 -4.52 14.76 1.16
CA ARG A 39 -5.34 15.91 0.82
C ARG A 39 -4.50 17.00 0.17
N GLU A 40 -4.89 17.44 -1.02
CA GLU A 40 -4.23 18.52 -1.74
C GLU A 40 -5.26 19.37 -2.48
N GLY A 41 -5.14 20.70 -2.38
CA GLY A 41 -6.09 21.63 -3.03
C GLY A 41 -7.55 21.42 -2.63
N GLY A 42 -7.80 20.92 -1.41
CA GLY A 42 -9.13 20.59 -0.92
C GLY A 42 -9.70 19.25 -1.41
N ARG A 43 -9.03 18.58 -2.36
CA ARG A 43 -9.41 17.27 -2.89
C ARG A 43 -8.65 16.15 -2.18
N TRP A 44 -9.26 14.97 -2.08
CA TRP A 44 -8.59 13.76 -1.61
C TRP A 44 -8.06 13.00 -2.82
N TRP A 45 -6.77 12.75 -2.81
CA TRP A 45 -6.08 11.92 -3.78
C TRP A 45 -5.73 10.61 -3.11
N SER A 46 -5.78 9.49 -3.83
CA SER A 46 -5.37 8.19 -3.33
C SER A 46 -4.42 7.54 -4.29
N TYR A 47 -3.37 6.94 -3.75
CA TYR A 47 -2.43 6.16 -4.54
C TYR A 47 -2.22 4.79 -3.91
N LEU A 48 -1.86 3.83 -4.75
CA LEU A 48 -1.60 2.45 -4.34
C LEU A 48 -0.25 2.36 -3.66
N GLY A 49 -0.22 1.86 -2.43
CA GLY A 49 1.01 1.48 -1.77
C GLY A 49 1.38 0.05 -2.16
N ARG A 50 0.56 -0.94 -1.81
CA ARG A 50 0.92 -2.35 -1.96
C ARG A 50 -0.29 -3.24 -2.18
N TRP A 51 -0.09 -4.33 -2.92
CA TRP A 51 -1.11 -5.30 -3.27
C TRP A 51 -0.60 -6.72 -2.97
N TRP A 52 -1.42 -7.51 -2.28
CA TRP A 52 -1.15 -8.91 -1.99
C TRP A 52 -2.33 -9.80 -2.35
N ILE A 53 -2.02 -11.04 -2.72
CA ILE A 53 -2.97 -12.15 -2.70
C ILE A 53 -2.50 -13.08 -1.59
N LEU A 54 -3.29 -13.18 -0.53
CA LEU A 54 -2.98 -14.00 0.64
C LEU A 54 -3.77 -15.29 0.53
N SER A 55 -3.09 -16.43 0.46
CA SER A 55 -3.73 -17.74 0.34
C SER A 55 -2.86 -18.86 0.92
N PRO A 56 -3.44 -19.80 1.68
CA PRO A 56 -4.83 -19.83 2.14
C PRO A 56 -5.09 -18.80 3.26
N VAL A 57 -6.35 -18.40 3.47
CA VAL A 57 -6.79 -17.61 4.63
C VAL A 57 -7.99 -18.30 5.28
N LYS A 58 -7.71 -19.20 6.21
CA LYS A 58 -8.69 -20.03 6.91
C LYS A 58 -9.19 -19.36 8.21
N PRO A 59 -10.34 -19.79 8.74
CA PRO A 59 -10.73 -19.45 10.11
C PRO A 59 -9.62 -19.78 11.12
N GLY A 60 -9.33 -18.83 12.01
CA GLY A 60 -8.21 -18.87 12.96
C GLY A 60 -6.89 -18.30 12.44
N ASP A 61 -6.76 -18.01 11.14
CA ASP A 61 -5.49 -17.52 10.58
C ASP A 61 -5.20 -16.08 11.00
N LYS A 62 -3.93 -15.84 11.35
CA LYS A 62 -3.33 -14.52 11.50
C LYS A 62 -2.22 -14.37 10.47
N VAL A 63 -2.44 -13.54 9.46
CA VAL A 63 -1.51 -13.34 8.34
C VAL A 63 -0.87 -11.97 8.44
N HIS A 64 0.46 -11.92 8.46
CA HIS A 64 1.19 -10.64 8.41
C HIS A 64 1.02 -9.99 7.03
N ILE A 65 0.56 -8.75 7.01
CA ILE A 65 0.39 -7.96 5.78
C ILE A 65 1.63 -7.07 5.55
N GLY A 66 2.19 -6.51 6.61
CA GLY A 66 3.34 -5.60 6.58
C GLY A 66 3.27 -4.54 7.67
N ASP A 67 4.25 -3.64 7.65
CA ASP A 67 4.30 -2.49 8.55
C ASP A 67 3.36 -1.38 8.07
N MET A 68 2.70 -0.72 9.01
CA MET A 68 1.73 0.35 8.81
C MET A 68 2.14 1.60 9.58
N HIS A 69 2.08 2.71 8.87
CA HIS A 69 2.15 4.03 9.47
C HIS A 69 0.71 4.53 9.75
N PRO A 70 0.45 5.03 10.97
CA PRO A 70 -0.86 5.57 11.31
C PRO A 70 -1.26 6.76 10.44
N SER A 71 -2.57 7.01 10.31
CA SER A 71 -3.03 8.19 9.57
C SER A 71 -2.66 9.51 10.27
N SER A 72 -2.57 10.58 9.49
CA SER A 72 -2.58 11.95 9.97
C SER A 72 -3.90 12.63 9.56
N LYS A 73 -4.02 13.92 9.86
CA LYS A 73 -5.18 14.71 9.41
C LYS A 73 -5.23 14.79 7.88
N ASP A 74 -4.07 14.90 7.25
CA ASP A 74 -3.92 15.15 5.82
C ASP A 74 -3.55 13.89 5.03
N VAL A 75 -3.19 12.80 5.71
CA VAL A 75 -2.83 11.51 5.11
C VAL A 75 -3.61 10.38 5.76
N LYS A 76 -4.27 9.52 4.99
CA LYS A 76 -5.01 8.35 5.47
C LYS A 76 -4.48 7.08 4.83
N THR A 77 -4.19 6.08 5.65
CA THR A 77 -3.92 4.73 5.14
C THR A 77 -5.24 3.96 5.10
N LYS A 78 -5.65 3.53 3.91
CA LYS A 78 -6.84 2.70 3.68
C LYS A 78 -6.43 1.30 3.26
N ILE A 79 -7.17 0.31 3.71
CA ILE A 79 -6.94 -1.10 3.39
C ILE A 79 -8.23 -1.63 2.77
N TYR A 80 -8.14 -2.20 1.59
CA TYR A 80 -9.26 -2.77 0.83
C TYR A 80 -9.05 -4.28 0.72
N ILE A 81 -10.12 -5.06 0.91
CA ILE A 81 -10.05 -6.53 0.96
C ILE A 81 -11.21 -7.11 0.14
N ASP A 82 -10.90 -8.05 -0.75
CA ASP A 82 -11.87 -8.94 -1.39
C ASP A 82 -11.65 -10.33 -0.83
N ALA A 83 -12.62 -10.83 -0.06
CA ALA A 83 -12.62 -12.22 0.37
C ALA A 83 -13.14 -13.11 -0.76
N LYS A 84 -12.42 -14.18 -1.09
CA LYS A 84 -12.70 -15.02 -2.27
C LYS A 84 -12.65 -16.52 -1.95
N ILE A 85 -13.42 -17.29 -2.73
CA ILE A 85 -13.40 -18.77 -2.77
C ILE A 85 -12.72 -19.19 -4.07
N ARG A 86 -11.94 -20.29 -4.12
CA ARG A 86 -11.10 -20.69 -5.27
C ARG A 86 -11.86 -21.29 -6.46
N LYS A 87 -13.03 -21.92 -6.28
CA LYS A 87 -13.71 -22.64 -7.38
C LYS A 87 -15.25 -22.62 -7.29
N PRO A 88 -15.96 -22.07 -8.30
CA PRO A 88 -15.44 -21.05 -9.23
C PRO A 88 -14.95 -19.85 -8.43
N THR A 89 -13.92 -19.14 -8.92
CA THR A 89 -13.43 -17.96 -8.21
C THR A 89 -14.54 -16.91 -8.11
N ARG A 90 -15.02 -16.65 -6.89
CA ARG A 90 -16.09 -15.70 -6.62
C ARG A 90 -15.69 -14.82 -5.45
N ILE A 91 -16.03 -13.54 -5.56
CA ILE A 91 -15.97 -12.60 -4.44
C ILE A 91 -17.13 -12.97 -3.51
N VAL A 92 -16.79 -13.29 -2.27
CA VAL A 92 -17.77 -13.50 -1.19
C VAL A 92 -18.25 -12.15 -0.71
N ASP A 93 -17.30 -11.28 -0.36
CA ASP A 93 -17.57 -9.94 0.14
C ASP A 93 -16.36 -9.01 -0.01
N CYS A 94 -16.64 -7.72 0.11
CA CYS A 94 -15.72 -6.63 -0.10
C CYS A 94 -15.66 -5.75 1.14
N PHE A 95 -14.47 -5.53 1.67
CA PHE A 95 -14.25 -4.75 2.90
C PHE A 95 -13.30 -3.59 2.69
N GLU A 96 -13.45 -2.55 3.51
CA GLU A 96 -12.48 -1.50 3.71
C GLU A 96 -12.21 -1.26 5.19
N ALA A 97 -10.99 -0.83 5.48
CA ALA A 97 -10.57 -0.31 6.76
C ALA A 97 -9.82 1.00 6.54
N THR A 98 -9.92 1.92 7.50
CA THR A 98 -9.06 3.10 7.55
C THR A 98 -8.24 3.02 8.82
N VAL A 99 -6.91 3.03 8.66
CA VAL A 99 -5.99 3.06 9.79
C VAL A 99 -6.22 4.35 10.58
N PRO A 100 -6.45 4.28 11.90
CA PRO A 100 -6.68 5.46 12.71
C PRO A 100 -5.38 6.27 12.90
N PRO A 101 -5.48 7.54 13.32
CA PRO A 101 -4.32 8.37 13.50
C PRO A 101 -3.47 7.94 14.71
N ALA A 102 -2.17 8.24 14.68
CA ALA A 102 -1.22 7.84 15.73
C ALA A 102 -1.65 8.31 17.14
N SER A 103 -2.39 9.42 17.22
CA SER A 103 -2.94 9.96 18.47
C SER A 103 -4.03 9.09 19.11
N LYS A 104 -4.67 8.22 18.32
CA LYS A 104 -5.71 7.28 18.79
C LYS A 104 -5.18 5.87 19.05
N LEU A 105 -3.89 5.63 18.80
CA LEU A 105 -3.26 4.34 18.95
C LEU A 105 -2.41 4.30 20.23
N LYS A 106 -2.34 3.11 20.83
CA LYS A 106 -1.45 2.84 21.96
C LYS A 106 0.00 2.78 21.46
N LYS A 107 0.88 3.54 22.09
CA LYS A 107 2.27 3.72 21.63
C LYS A 107 3.30 2.82 22.34
N ALA A 108 2.87 2.05 23.34
CA ALA A 108 3.76 1.12 24.03
C ALA A 108 4.08 -0.06 23.10
N ILE A 109 5.36 -0.45 22.99
CA ILE A 109 5.77 -1.61 22.18
C ILE A 109 5.03 -2.86 22.67
N GLY A 110 4.53 -3.66 21.72
CA GLY A 110 3.69 -4.84 21.96
C GLY A 110 2.22 -4.54 22.21
N SER A 111 1.83 -3.27 22.36
CA SER A 111 0.41 -2.93 22.51
C SER A 111 -0.37 -3.17 21.21
N GLU A 112 -1.55 -3.75 21.35
CA GLU A 112 -2.39 -4.11 20.22
C GLU A 112 -3.58 -3.14 20.05
N HIS A 113 -3.99 -2.95 18.80
CA HIS A 113 -5.18 -2.22 18.42
C HIS A 113 -5.94 -2.99 17.35
N TRP A 114 -7.26 -3.11 17.54
CA TRP A 114 -8.13 -3.78 16.59
C TRP A 114 -8.81 -2.75 15.69
N ILE A 115 -8.76 -2.98 14.38
CA ILE A 115 -9.46 -2.19 13.39
C ILE A 115 -10.56 -3.08 12.78
N ASP A 116 -11.80 -2.68 13.03
CA ASP A 116 -12.95 -3.30 12.40
C ASP A 116 -13.01 -3.00 10.91
N LEU A 117 -13.35 -4.03 10.14
CA LEU A 117 -13.65 -3.90 8.72
C LEU A 117 -15.05 -3.33 8.53
N LYS A 118 -15.21 -2.47 7.53
CA LYS A 118 -16.50 -1.99 7.06
C LYS A 118 -16.81 -2.59 5.69
N PRO A 119 -18.04 -3.04 5.43
CA PRO A 119 -18.45 -3.44 4.10
C PRO A 119 -18.31 -2.27 3.11
N ARG A 120 -17.86 -2.58 1.89
CA ARG A 120 -17.80 -1.59 0.79
C ARG A 120 -19.10 -1.61 0.00
N ALA A 121 -19.52 -0.42 -0.43
CA ALA A 121 -20.65 -0.28 -1.34
C ALA A 121 -20.33 -0.83 -2.73
N ASP A 122 -19.08 -0.66 -3.19
CA ASP A 122 -18.63 -1.20 -4.48
C ASP A 122 -18.22 -2.67 -4.34
N LYS A 123 -19.01 -3.54 -4.97
CA LYS A 123 -18.76 -4.99 -5.03
C LYS A 123 -17.95 -5.41 -6.26
N ARG A 124 -17.51 -4.46 -7.10
CA ARG A 124 -16.54 -4.75 -8.16
C ARG A 124 -15.24 -5.22 -7.52
N GLY A 125 -14.51 -6.10 -8.21
CA GLY A 125 -13.23 -6.59 -7.71
C GLY A 125 -12.26 -5.43 -7.46
N ILE A 126 -11.41 -5.56 -6.45
CA ILE A 126 -10.42 -4.56 -6.01
C ILE A 126 -9.69 -3.93 -7.19
N LYS A 127 -9.19 -4.73 -8.15
CA LYS A 127 -8.48 -4.22 -9.33
C LYS A 127 -9.28 -3.17 -10.11
N LYS A 128 -10.61 -3.34 -10.24
CA LYS A 128 -11.48 -2.37 -10.93
C LYS A 128 -11.74 -1.13 -10.08
N SER A 129 -12.06 -1.29 -8.79
CA SER A 129 -12.28 -0.15 -7.91
C SER A 129 -11.04 0.71 -7.73
N ILE A 130 -9.85 0.11 -7.73
CA ILE A 130 -8.57 0.85 -7.69
C ILE A 130 -8.38 1.69 -8.95
N LYS A 131 -8.64 1.15 -10.14
CA LYS A 131 -8.51 1.92 -11.40
C LYS A 131 -9.34 3.20 -11.38
N ASP A 132 -10.50 3.18 -10.72
CA ASP A 132 -11.39 4.34 -10.62
C ASP A 132 -10.89 5.41 -9.62
N ILE A 133 -10.04 5.05 -8.65
CA ILE A 133 -9.59 5.96 -7.57
C ILE A 133 -8.09 6.22 -7.55
N ARG A 134 -7.31 5.57 -8.43
CA ARG A 134 -5.86 5.74 -8.52
C ARG A 134 -5.53 7.06 -9.18
N LEU A 135 -4.56 7.78 -8.62
CA LEU A 135 -3.82 8.80 -9.36
C LEU A 135 -3.05 8.12 -10.51
N ASN A 136 -2.97 8.76 -11.68
CA ASN A 136 -2.10 8.31 -12.76
C ASN A 136 -0.65 8.23 -12.25
N MET A 137 0.07 7.16 -12.58
CA MET A 137 1.47 6.95 -12.21
C MET A 137 2.37 8.11 -12.62
N LYS A 138 2.10 8.74 -13.75
CA LYS A 138 2.79 9.94 -14.22
C LYS A 138 2.58 11.12 -13.29
N ASP A 139 1.33 11.36 -12.87
CA ASP A 139 1.01 12.45 -11.94
C ASP A 139 1.62 12.18 -10.55
N ARG A 140 1.67 10.92 -10.11
CA ARG A 140 2.38 10.52 -8.88
C ARG A 140 3.88 10.77 -8.99
N TYR A 141 4.49 10.37 -10.10
CA TYR A 141 5.91 10.61 -10.33
C TYR A 141 6.23 12.10 -10.27
N GLU A 142 5.46 12.95 -10.97
CA GLU A 142 5.63 14.40 -10.94
C GLU A 142 5.43 14.98 -9.54
N TYR A 143 4.42 14.51 -8.80
CA TYR A 143 4.19 14.92 -7.41
C TYR A 143 5.39 14.58 -6.51
N VAL A 144 5.85 13.31 -6.54
CA VAL A 144 6.96 12.84 -5.71
C VAL A 144 8.25 13.56 -6.08
N LYS A 145 8.52 13.70 -7.38
CA LYS A 145 9.66 14.45 -7.91
C LYS A 145 9.62 15.90 -7.42
N GLN A 146 8.52 16.63 -7.59
CA GLN A 146 8.43 18.03 -7.16
C GLN A 146 8.57 18.21 -5.65
N ARG A 147 8.01 17.28 -4.86
CA ARG A 147 8.05 17.35 -3.39
C ARG A 147 9.42 17.02 -2.81
N TYR A 148 10.11 16.02 -3.36
CA TYR A 148 11.33 15.48 -2.75
C TYR A 148 12.62 15.84 -3.48
N GLN A 149 12.56 16.36 -4.71
CA GLN A 149 13.75 16.87 -5.40
C GLN A 149 14.39 18.01 -4.59
N GLN A 150 13.59 18.88 -3.95
CA GLN A 150 14.10 19.95 -3.08
C GLN A 150 14.74 19.42 -1.77
N GLU A 151 14.20 18.35 -1.19
CA GLU A 151 14.77 17.72 0.01
C GLU A 151 16.08 17.00 -0.33
N ILE A 152 16.14 16.29 -1.46
CA ILE A 152 17.34 15.59 -1.93
C ILE A 152 18.43 16.59 -2.32
N ASP A 153 18.09 17.66 -3.05
CA ASP A 153 19.03 18.70 -3.49
C ASP A 153 19.63 19.48 -2.30
N GLY A 154 18.93 19.52 -1.17
CA GLY A 154 19.38 20.14 0.09
C GLY A 154 20.20 19.25 1.02
N MET A 155 20.24 17.92 0.80
CA MET A 155 20.97 16.98 1.64
C MET A 155 22.41 16.75 1.14
N SER A 156 23.37 16.75 2.06
CA SER A 156 24.74 16.30 1.80
C SER A 156 24.78 14.78 1.50
N PRO A 157 25.83 14.27 0.81
CA PRO A 157 25.95 12.84 0.50
C PRO A 157 25.84 11.91 1.73
N ASP A 158 26.36 12.36 2.87
CA ASP A 158 26.30 11.61 4.13
C ASP A 158 24.89 11.64 4.75
N GLU A 159 24.19 12.78 4.67
CA GLU A 159 22.78 12.90 5.09
C GLU A 159 21.84 12.10 4.19
N ARG A 160 22.14 11.98 2.89
CA ARG A 160 21.40 11.08 1.99
C ARG A 160 21.59 9.62 2.39
N LEU A 161 22.81 9.23 2.76
CA LEU A 161 23.11 7.88 3.20
C LEU A 161 22.49 7.57 4.58
N GLU A 162 22.55 8.52 5.52
CA GLU A 162 21.88 8.41 6.83
C GLU A 162 20.36 8.42 6.71
N SER A 163 19.79 9.25 5.84
CA SER A 163 18.36 9.25 5.50
C SER A 163 17.95 7.89 4.95
N LEU A 164 18.68 7.35 3.96
CA LEU A 164 18.46 6.01 3.42
C LEU A 164 18.53 4.90 4.49
N ILE A 165 19.46 5.00 5.44
CA ILE A 165 19.63 4.02 6.54
C ILE A 165 18.57 4.19 7.64
N THR A 166 18.15 5.42 7.93
CA THR A 166 17.14 5.70 8.96
C THR A 166 15.73 5.40 8.45
N ASP A 167 15.48 5.68 7.16
CA ASP A 167 14.26 5.32 6.43
C ASP A 167 14.20 3.84 6.05
N GLN A 168 15.24 3.01 6.25
CA GLN A 168 15.09 1.54 6.14
C GLN A 168 14.03 0.98 7.10
N ARG A 169 13.64 1.74 8.14
CA ARG A 169 12.53 1.37 9.05
C ARG A 169 11.14 1.70 8.50
N ALA A 170 11.05 2.52 7.47
CA ALA A 170 9.84 2.78 6.72
C ALA A 170 10.04 2.21 5.32
N ASP A 171 9.53 1.01 5.09
CA ASP A 171 9.64 0.26 3.84
C ASP A 171 8.93 0.95 2.64
N ASN A 172 8.62 2.26 2.75
CA ASN A 172 7.88 3.13 1.84
C ASN A 172 8.35 4.61 1.92
N SER A 173 9.66 4.93 1.95
CA SER A 173 10.07 6.34 1.82
C SER A 173 9.83 6.83 0.38
N LEU A 174 9.31 8.06 0.25
CA LEU A 174 9.03 8.65 -1.07
C LEU A 174 10.32 8.88 -1.88
N VAL A 175 11.48 8.95 -1.21
CA VAL A 175 12.81 8.94 -1.84
C VAL A 175 13.09 7.61 -2.53
N ARG A 176 12.90 6.47 -1.83
CA ARG A 176 13.08 5.13 -2.41
C ARG A 176 12.10 4.88 -3.56
N GLU A 177 10.89 5.42 -3.47
CA GLU A 177 9.92 5.39 -4.57
C GLU A 177 10.39 6.24 -5.78
N LEU A 178 10.98 7.42 -5.55
CA LEU A 178 11.54 8.24 -6.62
C LEU A 178 12.72 7.56 -7.33
N GLU A 179 13.62 6.93 -6.57
CA GLU A 179 14.74 6.16 -7.12
C GLU A 179 14.24 4.98 -7.97
N GLN A 180 13.18 4.30 -7.53
CA GLN A 180 12.55 3.23 -8.31
C GLN A 180 11.99 3.73 -9.63
N PHE A 181 11.34 4.89 -9.65
CA PHE A 181 10.87 5.48 -10.90
C PHE A 181 12.01 5.82 -11.86
N LYS A 182 13.10 6.40 -11.36
CA LYS A 182 14.28 6.71 -12.19
C LYS A 182 14.88 5.45 -12.79
N ALA A 183 15.05 4.39 -11.99
CA ALA A 183 15.58 3.12 -12.48
C ALA A 183 14.69 2.49 -13.57
N LEU A 184 13.36 2.60 -13.45
CA LEU A 184 12.43 2.16 -14.48
C LEU A 184 12.54 3.00 -15.76
N GLU A 185 12.63 4.33 -15.64
CA GLU A 185 12.82 5.23 -16.79
C GLU A 185 14.12 4.94 -17.52
N GLU A 186 15.22 4.76 -16.80
CA GLU A 186 16.54 4.44 -17.36
C GLU A 186 16.53 3.11 -18.11
N ALA A 187 16.00 2.04 -17.49
CA ALA A 187 15.91 0.74 -18.14
C ALA A 187 15.09 0.79 -19.45
N VAL A 188 13.99 1.55 -19.47
CA VAL A 188 13.18 1.74 -20.67
C VAL A 188 13.90 2.57 -21.72
N ALA A 189 14.60 3.64 -21.31
CA ALA A 189 15.44 4.43 -22.22
C ALA A 189 16.57 3.61 -22.86
N ASP A 190 17.10 2.63 -22.12
CA ASP A 190 18.11 1.67 -22.58
C ASP A 190 17.53 0.54 -23.46
N GLY A 191 16.22 0.58 -23.75
CA GLY A 191 15.56 -0.37 -24.65
C GLY A 191 15.16 -1.70 -24.00
N VAL A 192 15.18 -1.80 -22.68
CA VAL A 192 14.68 -2.98 -21.96
C VAL A 192 13.15 -3.00 -22.05
N ASP A 193 12.57 -4.13 -22.51
CA ASP A 193 11.12 -4.31 -22.49
C ASP A 193 10.62 -4.22 -21.05
N PRO A 194 9.74 -3.25 -20.72
CA PRO A 194 9.20 -3.11 -19.38
C PRO A 194 8.66 -4.42 -18.78
N LYS A 195 8.10 -5.33 -19.59
CA LYS A 195 7.53 -6.61 -19.14
C LYS A 195 8.59 -7.59 -18.60
N THR A 196 9.86 -7.35 -18.89
CA THR A 196 10.98 -8.17 -18.43
C THR A 196 11.50 -7.78 -17.05
N ILE A 197 11.10 -6.60 -16.54
CA ILE A 197 11.46 -6.10 -15.21
C ILE A 197 10.64 -6.84 -14.15
N LYS A 198 10.98 -8.09 -13.86
CA LYS A 198 10.22 -8.94 -12.93
C LYS A 198 10.86 -8.95 -11.55
N ASP A 199 10.33 -8.11 -10.67
CA ASP A 199 10.44 -8.33 -9.22
C ASP A 199 9.04 -8.36 -8.60
N ALA A 200 8.79 -9.36 -7.75
CA ALA A 200 7.47 -9.63 -7.18
C ALA A 200 6.96 -8.45 -6.32
N ARG A 201 7.86 -7.63 -5.77
CA ARG A 201 7.53 -6.42 -5.01
C ARG A 201 7.06 -5.26 -5.90
N HIS A 202 7.36 -5.30 -7.21
CA HIS A 202 7.18 -4.19 -8.14
C HIS A 202 6.15 -4.46 -9.25
N GLN A 203 5.63 -5.68 -9.34
CA GLN A 203 4.80 -6.11 -10.46
C GLN A 203 3.55 -5.23 -10.68
N SER A 204 2.89 -4.78 -9.62
CA SER A 204 1.71 -3.90 -9.74
C SER A 204 2.05 -2.48 -10.16
N TYR A 205 3.19 -1.94 -9.68
CA TYR A 205 3.68 -0.62 -10.05
C TYR A 205 4.09 -0.58 -11.53
N LEU A 206 4.78 -1.63 -11.97
CA LEU A 206 5.22 -1.79 -13.35
C LEU A 206 4.05 -1.96 -14.32
N GLU A 207 3.05 -2.80 -14.00
CA GLU A 207 1.84 -2.97 -14.82
C GLU A 207 1.19 -1.62 -15.16
N TRP A 208 1.15 -0.71 -14.19
CA TRP A 208 0.54 0.60 -14.37
C TRP A 208 1.46 1.64 -14.94
N TYR A 209 2.76 1.61 -14.63
CA TYR A 209 3.75 2.43 -15.30
C TYR A 209 3.66 2.20 -16.81
N ILE A 210 3.58 0.93 -17.24
CA ILE A 210 3.39 0.56 -18.65
C ILE A 210 2.06 1.12 -19.20
N GLU A 211 0.96 0.92 -18.48
CA GLU A 211 -0.39 1.37 -18.88
C GLU A 211 -0.45 2.91 -19.03
N ASP A 212 0.05 3.65 -18.04
CA ASP A 212 -0.11 5.09 -17.93
C ASP A 212 0.87 5.89 -18.80
N PHE A 213 2.04 5.33 -19.10
CA PHE A 213 3.02 5.91 -20.03
C PHE A 213 2.83 5.39 -21.46
N GLY A 214 1.82 4.55 -21.72
CA GLY A 214 1.52 4.05 -23.06
C GLY A 214 2.61 3.16 -23.65
N LEU A 215 3.36 2.44 -22.80
CA LEU A 215 4.47 1.59 -23.20
C LEU A 215 4.03 0.20 -23.69
N SER A 216 2.73 -0.09 -23.65
CA SER A 216 2.15 -1.30 -24.23
C SER A 216 1.87 -1.09 -25.73
N GLN A 217 2.87 -1.31 -26.56
CA GLN A 217 2.69 -1.58 -28.00
C GLN A 217 2.64 -3.10 -28.24
#